data_AF-A0A150V6R9-F1
#
_entry.id   AF-A0A150V6R9-F1
#
_cell.length_a   1.000
_cell.length_b   1.000
_cell.length_c   1.000
_cell.angle_alpha   90.00
_cell.angle_beta   90.00
_cell.angle_gamma   90.00
#
_symmetry.space_group_name_H-M   'P 1'
#
loop_
_entity.id
_entity.type
_entity.pdbx_description
1 polymer ?
#
loop_
_entity_poly.entity_id
_entity_poly.type
_entity_poly.pdbx_seq_one_letter_code
_entity_poly.pdbx_strand_id
1 'polypeptide(L)' 'MISDASLYSLAVFLGSAAMLLIVLYHFLEINAQDDTAVKTTAANPTVLSIQRKADALPAKAR' A
#
# COMPACT_ATOMS: atom_id res chain seq x y z
N MET A 1 18.01 -29.39 22.24
CA MET A 1 17.20 -28.18 22.45
C MET A 1 17.92 -27.01 21.81
N ILE A 2 17.23 -26.25 20.97
CA ILE A 2 17.69 -24.93 20.53
C ILE A 2 17.90 -24.09 21.80
N SER A 3 19.02 -23.38 21.90
CA SER A 3 19.34 -22.54 23.06
C SER A 3 18.60 -21.20 22.93
N ASP A 4 18.17 -20.60 24.03
CA ASP A 4 17.53 -19.27 24.03
C ASP A 4 18.39 -18.21 23.32
N ALA A 5 19.71 -18.34 23.42
CA ALA A 5 20.66 -17.48 22.71
C ALA A 5 20.54 -17.58 21.18
N SER A 6 20.38 -18.80 20.66
CA SER A 6 20.17 -19.01 19.22
C SER A 6 18.80 -18.53 18.74
N LEU A 7 17.76 -18.62 19.59
CA LEU A 7 16.42 -18.13 19.28
C LEU A 7 16.39 -16.60 19.26
N TYR A 8 17.06 -15.96 20.21
CA TYR A 8 17.27 -14.50 20.24
C TYR A 8 18.02 -14.01 19.01
N SER A 9 19.15 -14.64 18.66
CA SER A 9 19.91 -14.28 17.47
C SER A 9 19.09 -14.43 16.18
N LEU A 10 18.29 -15.50 16.09
CA LEU A 10 17.40 -15.72 14.95
C LEU A 10 16.31 -14.63 14.86
N ALA A 11 15.73 -14.24 15.99
CA ALA A 11 14.71 -13.19 16.05
C ALA A 11 15.25 -11.83 15.61
N VAL A 12 16.46 -11.45 16.04
CA VAL A 12 17.10 -10.21 15.59
C VAL A 12 17.41 -10.25 14.11
N PHE A 13 17.96 -11.36 13.61
CA PHE A 13 18.23 -11.55 12.19
C PHE A 13 16.96 -11.42 11.35
N LEU A 14 15.93 -12.20 11.68
CA LEU A 14 14.66 -12.21 10.95
C LEU A 14 13.93 -10.87 11.06
N GLY A 15 13.95 -10.22 12.21
CA GLY A 15 13.36 -8.88 12.40
C GLY A 15 14.04 -7.82 11.56
N SER A 16 15.37 -7.83 11.50
CA SER A 16 16.13 -6.90 10.64
C SER A 16 15.89 -7.16 9.15
N ALA A 17 15.84 -8.43 8.74
CA ALA A 17 15.51 -8.82 7.38
C ALA A 17 14.08 -8.39 7.00
N ALA A 18 13.12 -8.56 7.90
CA ALA A 18 11.73 -8.12 7.70
C ALA A 18 11.63 -6.60 7.51
N MET A 19 12.34 -5.81 8.32
CA MET A 19 12.37 -4.35 8.15
C MET A 19 12.92 -3.94 6.78
N LEU A 20 13.97 -4.61 6.29
CA LEU A 20 14.49 -4.36 4.94
C LEU A 20 13.49 -4.74 3.85
N LEU A 21 12.81 -5.89 3.98
CA LEU A 21 11.81 -6.34 3.01
C LEU A 21 10.58 -5.42 2.96
N ILE A 22 10.15 -4.86 4.10
CA ILE A 22 9.02 -3.93 4.16
C ILE A 22 9.35 -2.64 3.41
N VAL A 23 10.54 -2.06 3.63
CA VAL A 23 10.99 -0.85 2.93
C VAL A 23 11.15 -1.13 1.44
N LEU A 24 11.72 -2.28 1.06
CA LEU A 24 11.86 -2.68 -0.34
C LEU A 24 10.50 -2.85 -1.02
N TYR A 25 9.53 -3.47 -0.37
CA TYR A 25 8.16 -3.58 -0.89
C TYR A 25 7.57 -2.21 -1.17
N HIS A 26 7.66 -1.28 -0.22
CA HIS A 26 7.12 0.07 -0.39
C HIS A 26 7.83 0.84 -1.50
N PHE A 27 9.15 0.66 -1.61
CA PHE A 27 9.93 1.23 -2.70
C PHE A 27 9.48 0.70 -4.06
N LEU A 28 9.29 -0.61 -4.21
CA LEU A 28 8.83 -1.21 -5.46
C LEU A 28 7.38 -0.81 -5.80
N GLU A 29 6.48 -0.77 -4.81
CA GLU A 29 5.08 -0.37 -5.00
C GLU A 29 4.93 1.07 -5.48
N ILE A 30 5.77 1.98 -4.98
CA ILE A 30 5.76 3.39 -5.41
C ILE A 30 6.38 3.58 -6.80
N ASN A 31 7.46 2.85 -7.10
CA ASN A 31 8.20 3.00 -8.36
C ASN A 31 7.67 2.14 -9.49
N ALA A 32 6.75 1.21 -9.23
CA ALA A 32 6.04 0.48 -10.26
C ALA A 32 5.25 1.47 -11.11
N GLN A 33 5.73 1.72 -12.33
CA GLN A 33 5.01 2.49 -13.33
C GLN A 33 3.79 1.66 -13.75
N ASP A 34 2.62 2.16 -13.39
CA ASP A 34 1.25 1.67 -13.64
C ASP A 34 1.08 0.58 -14.72
N ASP A 35 1.45 -0.66 -14.40
CA ASP A 35 0.82 -1.86 -15.00
C ASP A 35 -0.27 -2.43 -14.04
N THR A 36 -0.50 -1.77 -12.90
CA THR A 36 -1.43 -2.20 -11.85
C THR A 36 -2.52 -1.19 -11.52
N ALA A 37 -3.11 -0.56 -12.55
CA ALA A 37 -4.50 -0.06 -12.46
C ALA A 37 -5.52 -1.18 -12.08
N VAL A 38 -5.07 -2.44 -11.98
CA VAL A 38 -5.86 -3.62 -11.63
C VAL A 38 -6.10 -3.79 -10.12
N LYS A 39 -5.40 -3.07 -9.23
CA LYS A 39 -5.64 -3.18 -7.75
C LYS A 39 -6.35 -1.98 -7.11
N THR A 40 -6.58 -0.89 -7.84
CA THR A 40 -7.15 0.35 -7.27
C THR A 40 -8.69 0.40 -7.27
N THR A 41 -9.40 -0.59 -7.81
CA THR A 41 -10.87 -0.59 -7.80
C THR A 41 -11.51 -1.08 -6.50
N ALA A 42 -10.76 -1.56 -5.51
CA ALA A 42 -11.34 -2.09 -4.28
C ALA A 42 -11.36 -1.13 -3.07
N ALA A 43 -10.52 -0.08 -2.99
CA ALA A 43 -10.50 0.75 -1.78
C ALA A 43 -9.78 2.12 -1.91
N ASN A 44 -10.04 2.92 -2.95
CA ASN A 44 -9.58 4.31 -2.93
C ASN A 44 -10.76 5.31 -3.01
N PRO A 45 -11.22 5.88 -1.87
CA PRO A 45 -12.35 6.80 -1.82
C PRO A 45 -12.06 8.19 -2.45
N THR A 46 -10.83 8.43 -2.90
CA THR A 46 -10.41 9.71 -3.48
C THR A 46 -11.01 9.96 -4.86
N VAL A 47 -11.18 8.94 -5.70
CA VAL A 47 -11.72 9.09 -7.07
C VAL A 47 -13.23 9.41 -7.07
N LEU A 48 -13.97 8.85 -6.11
CA LEU A 48 -15.41 9.10 -5.90
C LEU A 48 -15.71 10.53 -5.42
N SER A 49 -14.72 11.24 -4.85
CA SER A 49 -14.91 12.62 -4.41
C SER A 49 -14.91 13.62 -5.57
N ILE A 50 -14.14 13.34 -6.63
CA ILE A 50 -14.04 14.18 -7.82
C ILE A 50 -15.29 14.00 -8.70
N GLN A 51 -15.76 12.76 -8.86
CA GLN A 51 -16.99 12.47 -9.63
C GLN A 51 -18.23 13.13 -9.02
N ARG A 52 -18.39 13.09 -7.68
CA ARG A 52 -19.54 13.67 -6.99
C ARG A 52 -19.60 15.20 -7.04
N LYS A 53 -18.47 15.88 -7.21
CA LYS A 53 -18.46 17.35 -7.41
C LYS A 53 -18.93 17.76 -8.81
N ALA A 54 -18.69 16.94 -9.83
CA ALA A 54 -19.15 17.22 -11.19
C ALA A 54 -20.67 17.03 -11.33
N ASP A 55 -21.24 16.09 -10.58
CA ASP A 55 -22.67 15.74 -10.63
C ASP A 55 -23.57 16.68 -9.80
N ALA A 56 -22.98 17.59 -9.02
CA ALA A 56 -23.71 18.54 -8.16
C ALA A 56 -24.15 19.84 -8.88
N LEU A 57 -23.93 19.95 -10.20
CA LEU A 57 -24.38 21.11 -10.98
C LEU A 57 -25.85 20.91 -11.39
N PRO A 58 -26.81 21.73 -10.90
CA PRO A 58 -28.22 21.54 -11.17
C PRO A 58 -28.56 21.85 -12.63
N ALA A 59 -29.16 20.86 -13.33
CA ALA A 59 -29.63 20.93 -14.71
C ALA A 59 -30.87 21.85 -14.91
N LYS A 60 -30.91 23.01 -14.25
CA LYS A 60 -32.02 23.97 -14.35
C LYS A 60 -31.54 25.41 -14.55
N ALA A 61 -30.62 25.58 -15.50
CA ALA A 61 -30.25 26.88 -16.04
C ALA A 61 -29.92 26.76 -17.53
N ARG A 62 -30.89 26.27 -18.31
CA ARG A 62 -31.03 26.56 -19.74
C ARG A 62 -32.51 26.60 -20.09
#